data_AF-A0A9E2LLZ5-F1
#
_entry.id   AF-A0A9E2LLZ5-F1
#
_cell.length_a   1.000
_cell.length_b   1.000
_cell.length_c   1.000
_cell.angle_alpha   90.00
_cell.angle_beta   90.00
_cell.angle_gamma   90.00
#
_symmetry.space_group_name_H-M   'P 1'
#
loop_
_entity.id
_entity.type
_entity.pdbx_description
1 polymer ?
#
loop_
_entity_poly.entity_id
_entity_poly.type
_entity_poly.pdbx_seq_one_letter_code
_entity_poly.pdbx_strand_id
1 'polypeptide(L)' 'MGSIDEQILKSAKEIIVKFIEAGRLSPAGFDETFKNIYYTIEEAIQGSREKPENEGSREKPEEYNE' A
#
# COMPACT_ATOMS: atom_id res chain seq x y z
N MET A 1 -9.12 -4.49 20.22
CA MET A 1 -8.34 -4.16 19.02
C MET A 1 -8.54 -2.69 18.75
N GLY A 2 -7.46 -1.91 18.59
CA GLY A 2 -7.55 -0.49 18.24
C GLY A 2 -8.21 -0.27 16.88
N SER A 3 -8.69 0.95 16.61
CA SER A 3 -9.27 1.28 15.30
C SER A 3 -8.27 1.03 14.16
N ILE A 4 -8.76 0.90 12.92
CA ILE A 4 -7.88 0.78 11.74
C ILE A 4 -6.89 1.95 11.70
N ASP A 5 -7.37 3.17 11.98
CA ASP A 5 -6.53 4.37 12.02
C ASP A 5 -5.43 4.27 13.08
N GLU A 6 -5.75 3.74 14.26
CA GLU A 6 -4.77 3.52 15.32
C GLU A 6 -3.70 2.50 14.90
N GLN A 7 -4.10 1.47 14.15
CA GLN A 7 -3.18 0.47 13.61
C GLN A 7 -2.27 1.09 12.54
N ILE A 8 -2.82 1.89 11.63
CA ILE A 8 -2.04 2.62 10.61
C ILE A 8 -1.00 3.52 11.29
N LEU A 9 -1.42 4.32 12.26
CA LEU A 9 -0.52 5.23 12.98
C LEU A 9 0.59 4.49 13.73
N LYS A 10 0.27 3.37 14.39
CA LYS A 10 1.27 2.53 15.08
C LYS A 10 2.28 1.94 14.11
N SER A 11 1.82 1.39 12.99
CA SER A 11 2.70 0.83 11.95
C SER A 11 3.59 1.90 11.31
N ALA A 12 3.03 3.06 10.94
CA ALA A 12 3.80 4.16 10.38
C ALA A 12 4.89 4.65 11.35
N LYS A 13 4.55 4.78 12.64
CA LYS A 13 5.48 5.16 13.72
C LYS A 13 6.63 4.15 13.87
N GLU A 14 6.37 2.85 13.79
CA GLU A 14 7.42 1.83 13.94
C GLU A 14 8.37 1.81 12.74
N ILE A 15 7.86 1.97 11.52
CA ILE A 15 8.70 1.98 10.31
C ILE A 15 9.62 3.21 10.29
N ILE A 16 9.08 4.41 10.57
CA ILE A 16 9.88 5.63 10.55
C ILE A 16 10.99 5.61 11.61
N VAL A 17 10.70 5.11 12.81
CA VAL A 17 11.69 4.95 13.88
C VAL A 17 12.79 3.99 13.45
N LYS A 18 12.44 2.84 12.85
CA LYS A 18 13.43 1.89 12.33
C LYS A 18 14.32 2.48 11.24
N PHE A 19 13.79 3.32 10.35
CA PHE A 19 14.61 3.98 9.33
C PHE A 19 15.62 4.95 9.95
N ILE A 20 15.23 5.66 11.01
CA ILE A 20 16.13 6.56 11.75
C ILE A 20 17.18 5.76 12.53
N GLU A 21 16.77 4.74 13.27
CA GLU A 21 17.67 3.86 14.04
C GLU A 21 18.69 3.14 13.14
N ALA A 22 18.28 2.74 11.94
CA ALA A 22 19.15 2.11 10.95
C ALA A 22 20.03 3.11 10.16
N GLY A 23 19.93 4.42 10.46
CA GLY A 23 20.66 5.47 9.75
C GLY A 23 20.26 5.64 8.27
N ARG A 24 19.08 5.13 7.88
CA ARG A 24 18.54 5.24 6.51
C ARG A 24 17.76 6.53 6.28
N LEU A 25 17.38 7.20 7.37
CA LEU A 25 16.72 8.51 7.35
C LEU A 25 17.26 9.35 8.52
N SER A 26 17.49 10.64 8.31
CA SER A 26 17.80 11.56 9.40
C SER A 26 16.51 12.09 10.05
N PRO A 27 16.53 12.51 11.33
CA PRO A 27 15.36 13.12 11.97
C PRO A 27 14.81 14.35 11.23
N ALA A 28 15.65 15.06 10.46
CA ALA A 28 15.22 16.22 9.69
C ALA A 28 14.24 15.86 8.54
N GLY A 29 14.34 14.65 7.99
CA GLY A 29 13.44 14.15 6.93
C GLY A 29 12.18 13.44 7.46
N PHE A 30 11.92 13.51 8.77
CA PHE A 30 10.84 12.78 9.42
C PHE A 30 9.46 13.15 8.86
N ASP A 31 9.16 14.45 8.74
CA ASP A 31 7.88 15.00 8.26
C ASP A 31 7.40 14.29 6.99
N GLU A 32 8.21 14.43 5.95
CA GLU A 32 7.84 14.03 4.59
C GLU A 32 7.75 12.50 4.51
N THR A 33 8.75 11.82 5.07
CA THR A 33 8.83 10.36 5.01
C THR A 33 7.72 9.70 5.84
N PHE A 34 7.36 10.26 7.00
CA PHE A 34 6.27 9.73 7.82
C PHE A 34 4.93 9.80 7.07
N LYS A 35 4.63 10.92 6.40
CA LYS A 35 3.41 11.06 5.58
C LYS A 35 3.38 10.04 4.44
N ASN A 36 4.51 9.88 3.74
CA ASN A 36 4.62 8.89 2.65
C ASN A 36 4.37 7.46 3.16
N ILE A 37 4.96 7.08 4.29
CA ILE A 37 4.72 5.77 4.92
C ILE A 37 3.26 5.62 5.32
N TYR A 38 2.68 6.64 5.98
CA TYR A 38 1.28 6.63 6.42
C TYR A 38 0.34 6.37 5.23
N TYR A 39 0.45 7.16 4.16
CA TYR A 39 -0.38 7.01 2.97
C TYR A 39 -0.17 5.65 2.29
N THR A 40 1.07 5.16 2.23
CA THR A 40 1.36 3.83 1.66
C THR A 40 0.61 2.72 2.40
N ILE A 41 0.58 2.77 3.74
CA ILE A 41 -0.14 1.78 4.56
C ILE A 41 -1.65 1.95 4.43
N GLU A 42 -2.13 3.20 4.47
CA GLU A 42 -3.53 3.53 4.30
C GLU A 42 -4.06 3.02 2.95
N GLU A 43 -3.36 3.30 1.85
CA GLU A 43 -3.67 2.78 0.52
C GLU A 43 -3.65 1.27 0.46
N ALA A 44 -2.68 0.59 1.10
CA ALA A 44 -2.63 -0.86 1.12
C ALA A 44 -3.87 -1.48 1.80
N ILE A 45 -4.45 -0.79 2.79
CA ILE A 45 -5.65 -1.23 3.51
C ILE A 45 -6.94 -0.84 2.78
N GLN A 46 -6.96 0.31 2.11
CA GLN A 46 -8.11 0.79 1.35
C GLN A 46 -8.21 0.07 -0.01
N GLY A 47 -7.10 -0.07 -0.73
CA GLY A 47 -7.00 -0.77 -2.03
C GLY A 47 -7.12 -2.29 -1.95
N SER A 48 -6.99 -2.89 -0.76
CA SER A 48 -7.37 -4.29 -0.56
C SER A 48 -8.89 -4.51 -0.45
N ARG A 49 -9.71 -3.44 -0.49
CA ARG A 49 -11.17 -3.53 -0.60
C ARG A 49 -11.69 -3.54 -2.04
N GLU A 50 -10.87 -3.20 -3.02
CA GLU A 50 -11.21 -3.25 -4.44
C GLU A 50 -10.17 -4.02 -5.24
N LYS A 51 -10.41 -5.33 -5.39
CA LYS A 51 -9.94 -6.07 -6.57
C LYS A 51 -11.19 -6.63 -7.25
N PRO A 52 -11.76 -5.94 -8.26
CA PRO A 52 -12.66 -6.62 -9.18
C PRO A 52 -11.84 -7.60 -10.00
N GLU A 53 -12.24 -8.86 -9.93
CA GLU A 53 -11.81 -9.94 -10.80
C GLU A 53 -12.24 -9.63 -12.24
N ASN A 54 -11.35 -9.85 -13.22
CA ASN A 54 -11.72 -10.08 -14.62
C ASN A 54 -10.56 -10.89 -15.24
N GLU A 55 -10.64 -12.22 -15.14
CA GLU A 55 -11.29 -13.14 -16.09
C GLU A 55 -10.60 -13.21 -17.48
N GLY A 56 -9.89 -14.33 -17.66
CA GLY A 56 -9.77 -15.10 -18.89
C GLY A 56 -9.75 -14.38 -20.24
N SER A 57 -8.56 -14.08 -20.75
CA SER A 57 -8.30 -14.17 -22.19
C SER A 57 -8.28 -15.65 -22.62
N ARG A 58 -9.46 -16.28 -22.66
CA ARG A 58 -9.65 -17.54 -23.39
C ARG A 58 -9.92 -17.15 -24.84
N GLU A 59 -8.89 -17.28 -25.67
CA GLU A 59 -8.99 -17.16 -27.12
C GLU A 59 -10.13 -18.05 -27.65
N LYS A 60 -11.02 -17.50 -28.48
CA LYS A 60 -11.82 -18.29 -29.41
C LYS A 60 -11.51 -17.84 -30.84
N PRO A 61 -11.25 -18.78 -31.76
CA PRO A 61 -10.88 -18.48 -33.14
C PRO A 61 -12.04 -17.85 -33.90
N GLU A 62 -11.75 -16.85 -34.72
CA GLU A 62 -12.70 -16.25 -35.66
C GLU A 62 -13.12 -17.31 -36.69
N GLU A 63 -14.41 -17.66 -36.65
CA GLU A 63 -15.09 -18.47 -37.66
C GLU A 63 -15.27 -17.59 -38.91
N TYR A 64 -14.44 -17.81 -39.93
CA TYR A 64 -14.65 -17.22 -41.25
C TYR A 64 -15.89 -17.87 -41.88
N ASN A 65 -16.94 -17.08 -42.08
CA ASN A 65 -18.06 -17.41 -42.94
C ASN A 65 -17.81 -16.89 -44.37
N GLU A 66 -18.30 -17.69 -45.31
CA GLU A 66 -18.46 -17.51 -46.77
C GLU A 66 -17.29 -17.94 -47.69
#